data_AF-A0A9D9LPP4-F1
#
_entry.id   AF-A0A9D9LPP4-F1
#
_cell.length_a   1.000
_cell.length_b   1.000
_cell.length_c   1.000
_cell.angle_alpha   90.00
_cell.angle_beta   90.00
_cell.angle_gamma   90.00
#
_symmetry.space_group_name_H-M   'P 1'
#
loop_
_entity.id
_entity.type
_entity.pdbx_description
1 polymer ?
#
loop_
_entity_poly.entity_id
_entity_poly.type
_entity_poly.pdbx_seq_one_letter_code
_entity_poly.pdbx_strand_id
1 'polypeptide(L)'
;MKTTSEELEAEQAHIGNYIKARLLESGQTIKEVVNKMNNMFPDRAEHYQTTSSQIHAASFPFWKAVRFCEAMGYEMKWIKKKGEK
;
A
#
# COMPACT_ATOMS: atom_id res chain seq x y z
N MET A 1 21.10 -3.39 -20.31
CA MET A 1 20.84 -2.79 -18.98
C MET A 1 19.53 -2.02 -19.05
N LYS A 2 18.41 -2.71 -18.82
CA LYS A 2 17.05 -2.15 -18.75
C LYS A 2 16.29 -3.03 -17.75
N THR A 3 16.58 -2.88 -16.45
CA THR A 3 16.01 -3.76 -15.42
C THR A 3 16.21 -3.09 -14.07
N THR A 4 15.54 -1.96 -13.89
CA THR A 4 15.40 -1.36 -12.55
C THR A 4 14.08 -0.61 -12.49
N SER A 5 13.72 0.11 -13.56
CA SER A 5 12.43 0.84 -13.62
C SER A 5 11.23 -0.10 -13.83
N GLU A 6 11.31 -1.03 -14.78
CA GLU A 6 10.20 -1.97 -15.07
C GLU A 6 9.94 -2.94 -13.92
N GLU A 7 11.00 -3.38 -13.22
CA GLU A 7 10.87 -4.20 -12.01
C GLU A 7 10.28 -3.42 -10.84
N LEU A 8 10.65 -2.14 -10.67
CA LEU A 8 10.05 -1.26 -9.67
C LEU A 8 8.55 -1.05 -9.94
N GLU A 9 8.17 -0.85 -11.20
CA GLU A 9 6.77 -0.68 -11.59
C GLU A 9 5.96 -1.96 -11.37
N ALA A 10 6.53 -3.13 -11.69
CA ALA A 10 5.91 -4.41 -11.39
C ALA A 10 5.73 -4.60 -9.88
N GLU A 11 6.75 -4.32 -9.06
CA GLU A 11 6.68 -4.43 -7.60
C GLU A 11 5.69 -3.44 -6.96
N GLN A 12 5.57 -2.22 -7.49
CA GLN A 12 4.57 -1.24 -7.03
C GLN A 12 3.14 -1.62 -7.44
N ALA A 13 2.96 -2.19 -8.64
CA ALA A 13 1.68 -2.73 -9.08
C ALA A 13 1.20 -3.86 -8.15
N HIS A 14 2.13 -4.66 -7.61
CA HIS A 14 1.80 -5.67 -6.61
C HIS A 14 1.28 -5.05 -5.30
N ILE A 15 1.89 -3.98 -4.78
CA ILE A 15 1.47 -3.37 -3.50
C ILE A 15 0.01 -2.89 -3.56
N GLY A 16 -0.36 -2.17 -4.63
CA GLY A 16 -1.75 -1.70 -4.81
C GLY A 16 -2.76 -2.84 -4.86
N ASN A 17 -2.42 -3.94 -5.53
CA ASN A 17 -3.28 -5.12 -5.61
C ASN A 17 -3.38 -5.87 -4.27
N TYR A 18 -2.27 -6.00 -3.53
CA TYR A 18 -2.29 -6.58 -2.18
C TYR A 18 -3.16 -5.78 -1.22
N ILE A 19 -3.07 -4.44 -1.25
CA ILE A 19 -3.90 -3.58 -0.42
C ILE A 19 -5.37 -3.75 -0.76
N LYS A 20 -5.75 -3.78 -2.05
CA LYS A 20 -7.14 -4.00 -2.47
C LYS A 20 -7.67 -5.35 -1.99
N ALA A 21 -6.90 -6.43 -2.16
CA ALA A 21 -7.28 -7.76 -1.69
C ALA A 21 -7.53 -7.75 -0.18
N ARG A 22 -6.64 -7.10 0.58
CA ARG A 22 -6.73 -7.06 2.03
C ARG A 22 -7.87 -6.17 2.55
N LEU A 23 -8.18 -5.08 1.85
CA LEU A 23 -9.37 -4.26 2.09
C LEU A 23 -10.65 -5.08 1.92
N LEU A 24 -10.75 -5.88 0.85
CA LEU A 24 -11.89 -6.77 0.62
C LEU A 24 -12.03 -7.82 1.73
N GLU A 25 -10.94 -8.46 2.15
CA GLU A 25 -10.96 -9.45 3.24
C GLU A 25 -11.36 -8.85 4.59
N SER A 26 -10.93 -7.62 4.88
CA SER A 26 -11.26 -6.91 6.12
C SER A 26 -12.66 -6.29 6.13
N GLY A 27 -13.32 -6.20 4.97
CA GLY A 27 -14.57 -5.47 4.80
C GLY A 27 -14.44 -3.95 4.99
N GLN A 28 -13.23 -3.40 4.98
CA GLN A 28 -12.98 -1.97 5.16
C GLN A 28 -12.88 -1.23 3.82
N THR A 29 -13.32 0.02 3.82
CA THR A 29 -13.15 0.94 2.69
C THR A 29 -11.84 1.72 2.79
N ILE A 30 -11.33 2.19 1.64
CA ILE A 30 -10.15 3.07 1.60
C ILE A 30 -10.37 4.31 2.49
N LYS A 31 -11.56 4.89 2.47
CA LYS A 31 -11.89 6.08 3.27
C LYS A 31 -11.79 5.82 4.76
N GLU A 32 -12.32 4.70 5.25
CA GLU A 32 -12.24 4.34 6.67
C GLU A 32 -10.79 4.12 7.11
N VAL A 33 -10.00 3.42 6.30
CA VAL A 33 -8.59 3.18 6.62
C VAL A 33 -7.80 4.48 6.58
N VAL A 34 -8.03 5.38 5.63
CA VAL A 34 -7.38 6.69 5.59
C VAL A 34 -7.74 7.53 6.82
N ASN A 35 -9.01 7.51 7.25
CA ASN A 35 -9.41 8.20 8.46
C ASN A 35 -8.70 7.62 9.71
N LYS A 36 -8.61 6.29 9.81
CA LYS A 36 -7.84 5.63 10.88
C LYS A 36 -6.35 6.00 10.82
N MET A 37 -5.76 5.96 9.64
CA MET A 37 -4.36 6.33 9.40
C MET A 37 -4.09 7.78 9.80
N ASN A 38 -4.96 8.71 9.47
CA ASN A 38 -4.83 10.12 9.85
C ASN A 38 -4.97 10.34 11.36
N ASN A 39 -5.78 9.53 12.04
CA ASN A 39 -5.88 9.56 13.51
C ASN A 39 -4.64 9.00 14.19
N MET A 40 -4.00 7.97 13.60
CA MET A 40 -2.74 7.39 14.10
C MET A 40 -1.53 8.27 13.80
N PHE A 41 -1.51 8.91 12.62
CA PHE A 41 -0.40 9.68 12.08
C PHE A 41 -0.86 11.10 11.66
N PRO A 42 -1.17 11.98 12.61
CA PRO A 42 -1.68 13.33 12.31
C PRO A 42 -0.62 14.25 11.67
N ASP A 43 0.67 13.89 11.75
CA ASP A 43 1.80 14.61 11.13
C ASP A 43 1.70 14.67 9.60
N ARG A 44 1.00 13.70 8.99
CA ARG A 44 0.81 13.61 7.53
C ARG A 44 -0.60 13.14 7.22
N ALA A 45 -1.56 14.02 7.46
CA ALA A 45 -2.95 13.79 7.08
C ALA A 45 -3.08 13.66 5.55
N GLU A 46 -3.74 12.60 5.12
CA GLU A 46 -3.93 12.25 3.72
C GLU A 46 -5.39 12.34 3.32
N HIS A 47 -5.64 12.72 2.06
CA HIS A 47 -6.99 12.68 1.51
C HIS A 47 -7.29 11.31 0.90
N TYR A 48 -8.50 10.79 1.14
CA TYR A 48 -8.88 9.46 0.67
C TYR A 48 -8.88 9.35 -0.86
N GLN A 49 -9.24 10.43 -1.56
CA GLN A 49 -9.24 10.46 -3.04
C GLN A 49 -7.82 10.31 -3.59
N THR A 50 -6.85 11.03 -3.04
CA THR A 50 -5.44 10.93 -3.43
C THR A 50 -4.92 9.52 -3.20
N THR A 51 -5.20 8.96 -2.02
CA THR A 51 -4.80 7.59 -1.66
C THR A 51 -5.42 6.56 -2.60
N SER A 52 -6.72 6.69 -2.91
CA SER A 52 -7.41 5.84 -3.88
C SER A 52 -6.75 5.91 -5.25
N SER A 53 -6.55 7.11 -5.80
CA SER A 53 -5.90 7.29 -7.10
C SER A 53 -4.51 6.66 -7.14
N GLN A 54 -3.71 6.80 -6.08
CA GLN A 54 -2.38 6.19 -6.00
C GLN A 54 -2.43 4.65 -5.95
N ILE A 55 -3.38 4.07 -5.21
CA ILE A 55 -3.61 2.61 -5.15
C ILE A 55 -4.05 2.06 -6.52
N HIS A 56 -4.85 2.84 -7.28
CA HIS A 56 -5.30 2.44 -8.61
C HIS A 56 -4.23 2.64 -9.70
N ALA A 57 -3.43 3.70 -9.60
CA ALA A 57 -2.42 4.06 -10.59
C ALA A 57 -1.04 3.42 -10.34
N ALA A 58 -0.96 2.42 -9.45
CA ALA A 58 0.30 1.77 -9.06
C ALA A 58 1.40 2.74 -8.62
N SER A 59 1.04 3.92 -8.12
CA SER A 59 1.95 4.98 -7.66
C SER A 59 1.90 5.14 -6.15
N PHE A 60 1.54 4.07 -5.44
CA PHE A 60 1.34 4.09 -4.00
C PHE A 60 2.69 4.01 -3.26
N PRO A 61 3.12 5.08 -2.57
CA PRO A 61 4.45 5.11 -1.98
C PRO A 61 4.61 4.08 -0.85
N PHE A 62 5.79 3.47 -0.76
CA PHE A 62 6.06 2.43 0.24
C PHE A 62 5.81 2.89 1.69
N TRP A 63 6.31 4.07 2.07
CA TRP A 63 6.10 4.62 3.42
C TRP A 63 4.61 4.75 3.78
N LYS A 64 3.79 5.08 2.78
CA LYS A 64 2.36 5.23 2.92
C LYS A 64 1.70 3.86 3.05
N ALA A 65 2.18 2.87 2.30
CA ALA A 65 1.73 1.49 2.41
C ALA A 65 1.98 0.90 3.80
N VAL A 66 3.13 1.16 4.41
CA VAL A 66 3.41 0.73 5.79
C VAL A 66 2.35 1.28 6.75
N ARG A 67 2.12 2.60 6.74
CA ARG A 67 1.13 3.26 7.61
C ARG A 67 -0.30 2.80 7.32
N PHE A 68 -0.63 2.57 6.05
CA PHE A 68 -1.94 2.10 5.62
C PHE A 68 -2.21 0.68 6.12
N CYS A 69 -1.21 -0.22 6.03
CA CYS A 69 -1.29 -1.57 6.60
C CYS A 69 -1.45 -1.55 8.12
N GLU A 70 -0.69 -0.70 8.82
CA GLU A 70 -0.81 -0.53 10.26
C GLU A 70 -2.21 -0.04 10.65
N ALA A 71 -2.79 0.91 9.90
CA ALA A 71 -4.16 1.39 10.10
C ALA A 71 -5.25 0.33 9.82
N MET A 72 -4.94 -0.69 9.02
CA MET A 72 -5.77 -1.87 8.83
C MET A 72 -5.54 -2.97 9.88
N GLY A 73 -4.55 -2.81 10.77
CA GLY A 73 -4.16 -3.85 11.73
C GLY A 73 -3.33 -4.98 11.12
N TYR A 74 -2.68 -4.74 9.98
CA TYR A 74 -1.78 -5.70 9.34
C TYR A 74 -0.32 -5.33 9.55
N GLU A 75 0.49 -6.33 9.87
CA GLU A 75 1.93 -6.22 9.94
C GLU A 75 2.54 -6.45 8.55
N MET A 76 3.31 -5.48 8.04
CA MET A 76 4.13 -5.71 6.85
C MET A 76 5.32 -6.60 7.21
N LYS A 77 5.46 -7.72 6.49
CA LYS A 77 6.59 -8.64 6.63
C LYS A 77 7.51 -8.57 5.41
N TRP A 78 8.80 -8.43 5.67
CA TRP A 78 9.83 -8.57 4.65
C TRP A 78 10.01 -10.05 4.32
N ILE A 79 9.53 -10.45 3.14
CA ILE A 79 9.77 -11.80 2.62
C ILE A 79 10.97 -11.71 1.69
N LYS A 80 12.08 -12.33 2.08
CA LYS A 80 13.22 -12.49 1.17
C LYS A 80 12.75 -13.38 0.01
N LYS A 81 12.76 -12.85 -1.22
CA LYS A 81 12.55 -13.68 -2.42
C LYS A 81 13.51 -14.86 -2.32
N LYS A 82 12.98 -16.09 -2.19
CA LYS A 82 13.78 -17.29 -2.41
C LYS A 82 14.21 -17.20 -3.86
N GLY A 83 15.50 -17.02 -4.11
CA GLY A 83 16.04 -17.01 -5.46
C GLY A 83 15.54 -18.26 -6.16
N GLU A 84 14.84 -18.06 -7.28
CA GLU A 84 14.64 -19.11 -8.26
C GLU A 84 16.02 -19.66 -8.62
N LYS A 85 16.24 -20.93 -8.28
CA LYS A 85 17.40 -21.70 -8.73
C LYS A 85 17.11 -22.25 -10.12
#